data_AF-A0A522TFM0-F1
#
_entry.id   AF-A0A522TFM0-F1
#
_cell.length_a   1.000
_cell.length_b   1.000
_cell.length_c   1.000
_cell.angle_alpha   90.00
_cell.angle_beta   90.00
_cell.angle_gamma   90.00
#
_symmetry.space_group_name_H-M   'P 1'
#
loop_
_entity.id
_entity.type
_entity.pdbx_description
1 polymer ?
#
loop_
_entity_poly.entity_id
_entity_poly.type
_entity_poly.pdbx_seq_one_letter_code
_entity_poly.pdbx_strand_id
1 'polypeptide(L)' 'MVDAIIRAAHTGAARFICVDPIDDGARAFYKNFSFKVIEGDEPGRMYLPVTAALAAFLGSH' A
#
# COMPACT_ATOMS: atom_id res chain seq x y z
N MET A 1 14.91 2.68 9.81
CA MET A 1 13.85 1.98 9.05
C MET A 1 12.57 1.81 9.86
N VAL A 2 12.64 1.32 11.11
CA VAL A 2 11.51 1.26 12.04
C VAL A 2 10.87 2.64 12.31
N ASP A 3 11.67 3.71 12.34
CA ASP A 3 11.21 5.08 12.65
C ASP A 3 10.18 5.68 11.68
N ALA A 4 10.29 5.41 10.37
CA ALA A 4 9.34 5.94 9.37
C ALA A 4 7.97 5.27 9.48
N ILE A 5 7.97 3.97 9.79
CA ILE A 5 6.77 3.17 10.01
C ILE A 5 6.12 3.58 11.35
N ILE A 6 6.91 3.83 12.40
CA ILE A 6 6.42 4.33 13.71
C ILE A 6 5.82 5.75 13.58
N ARG A 7 6.45 6.66 12.84
CA ARG A 7 5.91 8.02 12.60
C ARG A 7 4.61 7.99 11.79
N ALA A 8 4.49 7.09 10.82
CA ALA A 8 3.25 6.90 10.07
C ALA A 8 2.12 6.30 10.93
N ALA A 9 2.47 5.46 11.92
CA ALA A 9 1.53 4.79 12.82
C ALA A 9 1.01 5.65 13.98
N HIS A 10 1.79 6.62 14.48
CA HIS A 10 1.44 7.43 15.66
C HIS A 10 0.29 8.44 15.48
N THR A 11 -0.31 8.56 14.29
CA THR A 11 -1.37 9.55 14.00
C THR A 11 -2.74 8.93 13.67
N GLY A 12 -2.92 7.63 13.90
CA GLY A 12 -4.20 6.92 13.75
C GLY A 12 -4.00 5.53 13.16
N ALA A 13 -4.50 4.51 13.84
CA ALA A 13 -4.32 3.09 13.54
C ALA A 13 -4.62 2.74 12.07
N ALA A 14 -3.70 1.99 11.44
CA ALA A 14 -3.81 1.34 10.13
C ALA A 14 -4.32 2.21 8.95
N ARG A 15 -3.42 3.01 8.36
CA ARG A 15 -3.72 3.89 7.20
C ARG A 15 -3.51 3.25 5.83
N PHE A 16 -2.93 2.05 5.73
CA PHE A 16 -2.64 1.42 4.45
C PHE A 16 -2.58 -0.12 4.53
N ILE A 17 -2.86 -0.76 3.40
CA ILE A 17 -2.63 -2.17 3.12
C ILE A 17 -1.24 -2.28 2.49
N CYS A 18 -0.38 -3.17 2.98
CA CYS A 18 0.95 -3.42 2.41
C CYS A 18 0.98 -4.83 1.81
N VAL A 19 1.59 -4.98 0.64
CA VAL A 19 1.79 -6.26 -0.05
C VAL A 19 3.22 -6.41 -0.49
N ASP A 20 3.69 -7.65 -0.50
CA ASP A 20 4.98 -8.07 -1.03
C ASP A 20 4.73 -8.88 -2.31
N PRO A 21 4.84 -8.27 -3.50
CA PRO A 21 4.57 -8.95 -4.75
C PRO A 21 5.62 -10.04 -5.01
N ILE A 22 5.18 -11.27 -5.26
CA ILE A 22 6.08 -12.42 -5.47
C ILE A 22 6.91 -12.31 -6.77
N ASP A 23 6.42 -11.56 -7.76
CA ASP A 23 7.04 -11.36 -9.07
C ASP A 23 6.56 -10.06 -9.76
N ASP A 24 7.10 -9.79 -10.96
CA ASP A 24 6.74 -8.61 -11.76
C ASP A 24 5.27 -8.61 -12.24
N GLY A 25 4.67 -9.78 -12.44
CA GLY A 25 3.27 -9.94 -12.81
C GLY A 25 2.34 -9.58 -11.66
N ALA A 26 2.64 -10.04 -10.44
CA ALA A 26 1.95 -9.63 -9.22
C ALA A 26 2.09 -8.11 -9.00
N ARG A 27 3.27 -7.55 -9.29
CA ARG A 27 3.50 -6.10 -9.21
C ARG A 27 2.62 -5.32 -10.18
N ALA A 28 2.53 -5.77 -11.43
CA ALA A 28 1.65 -5.18 -12.43
C ALA A 28 0.18 -5.29 -12.04
N PHE A 29 -0.23 -6.44 -11.49
CA PHE A 29 -1.58 -6.65 -10.97
C PHE A 29 -1.93 -5.62 -9.88
N TYR A 30 -1.11 -5.48 -8.84
CA TYR A 30 -1.39 -4.55 -7.75
C TYR A 30 -1.40 -3.09 -8.21
N LYS A 31 -0.57 -2.70 -9.20
CA LYS A 31 -0.62 -1.35 -9.81
C LYS A 31 -2.00 -1.02 -10.38
N ASN A 32 -2.69 -1.98 -10.99
CA ASN A 32 -4.04 -1.76 -11.53
C ASN A 32 -5.06 -1.43 -10.44
N PHE A 33 -4.80 -1.84 -9.19
CA PHE A 33 -5.62 -1.53 -8.01
C PHE A 33 -5.08 -0.34 -7.21
N SER A 34 -4.33 0.55 -7.87
CA SER A 34 -3.79 1.78 -7.27
C SER A 34 -2.81 1.57 -6.11
N PHE A 35 -2.22 0.38 -5.98
CA PHE A 35 -1.08 0.18 -5.09
C PHE A 35 0.12 0.95 -5.62
N LYS A 36 0.82 1.62 -4.70
CA LYS A 36 2.00 2.43 -4.95
C LYS A 36 3.24 1.69 -4.45
N VAL A 37 4.36 1.87 -5.15
CA VAL A 37 5.66 1.35 -4.70
C VAL A 37 6.13 2.14 -3.49
N ILE A 38 6.72 1.47 -2.51
CA ILE A 38 7.43 2.13 -1.40
C ILE A 38 8.82 2.52 -1.92
N GLU A 39 9.07 3.82 -2.07
CA GLU A 39 10.37 4.31 -2.53
C GLU A 39 11.47 3.96 -1.52
N GLY A 40 12.58 3.42 -2.02
CA GLY A 40 13.71 2.99 -1.20
C GLY A 40 13.53 1.64 -0.48
N ASP A 41 12.44 0.92 -0.73
CA ASP A 41 12.28 -0.46 -0.26
C ASP A 41 12.90 -1.43 -1.28
N GLU A 42 14.07 -2.00 -0.96
CA GLU A 42 14.75 -3.00 -1.81
C GLU A 42 13.88 -4.23 -2.13
N PRO A 43 13.03 -4.74 -1.21
CA PRO A 43 12.07 -5.81 -1.52
C PRO A 43 11.01 -5.41 -2.56
N GLY A 44 10.84 -4.12 -2.86
CA GLY A 44 9.87 -3.64 -3.84
C GLY A 44 8.42 -3.77 -3.36
N ARG A 45 8.19 -3.71 -2.05
CA ARG A 45 6.84 -3.76 -1.48
C ARG A 45 5.98 -2.61 -1.97
N MET A 46 4.69 -2.87 -1.99
CA MET A 46 3.68 -1.93 -2.43
C MET A 46 2.66 -1.66 -1.35
N TYR A 47 2.05 -0.48 -1.37
CA TYR A 47 1.03 -0.09 -0.40
C TYR A 47 -0.19 0.56 -1.06
N LEU A 48 -1.36 0.41 -0.43
CA LEU A 48 -2.61 1.07 -0.80
C LEU A 48 -3.17 1.78 0.43
N PRO A 49 -3.39 3.11 0.39
CA PRO A 49 -4.08 3.80 1.48
C PRO A 49 -5.50 3.25 1.71
N VAL A 50 -5.88 3.04 2.96
CA VAL A 50 -7.22 2.53 3.32
C VAL A 50 -8.32 3.48 2.84
N THR A 51 -8.08 4.79 2.80
CA THR A 51 -9.02 5.77 2.24
C THR A 51 -9.27 5.54 0.74
N ALA A 52 -8.24 5.17 -0.02
CA ALA A 52 -8.37 4.85 -1.43
C ALA A 52 -9.11 3.51 -1.63
N ALA A 53 -8.81 2.51 -0.81
CA ALA A 53 -9.54 1.24 -0.81
C ALA A 53 -11.03 1.44 -0.48
N LEU A 54 -11.33 2.27 0.52
CA LEU A 54 -12.71 2.59 0.92
C LEU A 54 -13.46 3.35 -0.18
N ALA A 55 -12.82 4.33 -0.82
CA ALA A 55 -13.42 5.05 -1.94
C ALA A 55 -13.76 4.12 -3.11
N ALA A 56 -12.88 3.18 -3.44
CA ALA A 56 -13.14 2.17 -4.49
C ALA A 56 -14.32 1.25 -4.11
N PHE A 57 -14.40 0.82 -2.84
CA PHE A 57 -15.50 0.00 -2.36
C PHE A 57 -16.84 0.73 -2.41
N LEU A 58 -16.89 1.98 -1.96
CA LEU A 58 -18.13 2.78 -1.93
C LEU A 58 -18.58 3.25 -3.32
N GLY A 59 -17.65 3.46 -4.26
CA GLY A 59 -17.96 3.86 -5.64
C GLY A 59 -18.35 2.70 -6.57
N SER A 60 -18.28 1.46 -6.09
CA SER A 60 -18.66 0.25 -6.85
C SER A 60 -20.11 -0.20 -6.59
N HIS A 61 -20.91 0.63 -5.91
CA HIS A 61 -22.32 0.42 -5.56
C HIS A 61 -23.24 1.50 -6.13
#